data_AF-A0A9E3S0U1-F1
#
_entry.id   AF-A0A9E3S0U1-F1
#
_cell.length_a   1.000
_cell.length_b   1.000
_cell.length_c   1.000
_cell.angle_alpha   90.00
_cell.angle_beta   90.00
_cell.angle_gamma   90.00
#
_symmetry.space_group_name_H-M   'P 1'
#
loop_
_entity.id
_entity.type
_entity.pdbx_description
1 polymer ?
#
loop_
_entity_poly.entity_id
_entity_poly.type
_entity_poly.pdbx_seq_one_letter_code
_entity_poly.pdbx_strand_id
1 'polypeptide(L)' 'MNLKPWREIAVPHEDVLKGTFQQAEFAADLSRVHEGTATAEYQNPTLFFQRTFITEGMRLLLDSVVKRLSGKGGDPVI' A
#
# COMPACT_ATOMS: atom_id res chain seq x y z
N MET A 1 17.17 -24.05 -14.60
CA MET A 1 17.71 -23.16 -13.55
C MET A 1 16.79 -23.30 -12.35
N ASN A 2 17.29 -23.78 -11.21
CA ASN A 2 16.46 -24.03 -10.03
C ASN A 2 16.36 -22.74 -9.20
N LEU A 3 15.16 -22.16 -9.06
CA LEU A 3 14.96 -20.96 -8.26
C LEU A 3 15.11 -21.31 -6.78
N LYS A 4 15.90 -20.53 -6.04
CA LYS A 4 16.04 -20.70 -4.60
C LYS A 4 14.70 -20.39 -3.91
N PRO A 5 14.30 -21.16 -2.89
CA PRO A 5 13.15 -20.83 -2.06
C PRO A 5 13.25 -19.40 -1.52
N TRP A 6 12.14 -18.67 -1.48
CA TRP A 6 12.13 -17.27 -1.03
C TRP A 6 12.72 -17.09 0.37
N ARG A 7 12.55 -18.08 1.24
CA ARG A 7 13.08 -18.09 2.62
C ARG A 7 14.61 -18.05 2.69
N GLU A 8 15.29 -18.44 1.61
CA GLU A 8 16.76 -18.41 1.53
C GLU A 8 17.31 -17.09 0.97
N ILE A 9 16.45 -16.25 0.38
CA ILE A 9 16.85 -15.02 -0.32
C ILE A 9 16.20 -13.76 0.24
N ALA A 10 15.16 -13.89 1.06
CA ALA A 10 14.45 -12.79 1.68
C ALA A 10 14.34 -13.02 3.19
N VAL A 11 14.67 -11.98 3.96
CA VAL A 11 14.46 -11.95 5.41
C VAL A 11 13.13 -11.24 5.68
N PRO A 12 12.16 -11.90 6.34
CA PRO A 12 10.92 -11.25 6.75
C PRO A 12 11.20 -10.06 7.66
N HIS A 13 10.29 -9.09 7.65
CA HIS A 13 10.39 -7.93 8.53
C HIS A 13 10.27 -8.34 10.01
N GLU A 14 10.83 -7.52 10.91
CA GLU A 14 11.07 -7.88 12.31
C GLU A 14 9.77 -8.16 13.09
N ASP A 15 8.70 -7.47 12.76
CA ASP A 15 7.33 -7.68 13.26
C ASP A 15 6.76 -9.07 12.92
N VAL A 16 6.99 -9.55 11.69
CA VAL A 16 6.62 -10.89 11.24
C VAL A 16 7.44 -11.94 11.98
N LEU A 17 8.74 -11.68 12.18
CA LEU A 17 9.63 -12.59 12.91
C LEU A 17 9.28 -12.68 14.40
N LYS A 18 8.88 -11.57 15.03
CA LYS A 18 8.51 -11.50 16.45
C LYS A 18 7.09 -11.98 16.75
N GLY A 19 6.27 -12.21 15.73
CA GLY A 19 4.88 -12.63 15.89
C GLY A 19 3.98 -11.55 16.54
N THR A 20 4.43 -10.30 16.59
CA THR A 20 3.66 -9.16 17.10
C THR A 20 2.72 -8.55 16.04
N PHE A 21 2.66 -9.19 14.87
CA PHE A 21 1.94 -8.77 13.68
C PHE A 21 0.41 -8.75 13.88
N GLN A 22 -0.23 -7.59 13.72
CA GLN A 22 -1.69 -7.48 13.71
C GLN A 22 -2.21 -7.18 12.30
N GLN A 23 -3.21 -7.95 11.83
CA GLN A 23 -3.84 -7.72 10.51
C GLN A 23 -4.41 -6.30 10.34
N ALA A 24 -4.81 -5.64 11.43
CA ALA A 24 -5.30 -4.26 11.42
C ALA A 24 -4.24 -3.25 10.96
N GLU A 25 -2.95 -3.59 10.99
CA GLU A 25 -1.87 -2.73 10.50
C GLU A 25 -1.74 -2.73 8.96
N PHE A 26 -2.48 -3.59 8.24
CA PHE A 26 -2.34 -3.73 6.78
C PHE A 26 -3.31 -2.85 5.98
N ALA A 27 -4.33 -2.27 6.63
CA ALA A 27 -5.28 -1.37 5.97
C ALA A 27 -4.81 0.08 6.12
N ALA A 28 -4.57 0.74 4.99
CA ALA A 28 -4.36 2.18 5.00
C ALA A 28 -5.65 2.87 5.48
N ASP A 29 -5.58 3.53 6.63
CA ASP A 29 -6.66 4.38 7.11
C ASP A 29 -6.50 5.78 6.49
N LEU A 30 -7.33 6.06 5.48
CA LEU A 30 -7.30 7.34 4.76
C LEU A 30 -7.63 8.54 5.66
N SER A 31 -8.45 8.36 6.69
CA SER A 31 -8.76 9.42 7.66
C SER A 31 -7.52 9.77 8.47
N ARG A 32 -6.77 8.77 8.94
CA ARG A 32 -5.51 9.00 9.66
C ARG A 32 -4.43 9.61 8.78
N VAL A 33 -4.37 9.24 7.50
CA VAL A 33 -3.45 9.88 6.53
C VAL A 33 -3.83 11.35 6.34
N HIS A 34 -5.13 11.64 6.22
CA HIS A 34 -5.64 13.00 6.12
C HIS A 34 -5.35 13.83 7.37
N GLU A 35 -5.54 13.25 8.55
CA GLU A 35 -5.27 13.87 9.85
C GLU A 35 -3.78 13.98 10.20
N GLY A 36 -2.90 13.34 9.43
CA GLY A 36 -1.45 13.35 9.70
C GLY A 36 -1.02 12.42 10.83
N THR A 37 -1.88 11.48 11.25
CA THR A 37 -1.67 10.58 12.40
C THR A 37 -1.40 9.14 11.98
N ALA A 38 -1.29 8.86 10.68
CA ALA A 38 -0.92 7.54 10.18
C ALA A 38 0.55 7.23 10.48
N THR A 39 0.91 5.94 10.45
CA THR A 39 2.32 5.54 10.57
C THR A 39 3.13 6.08 9.39
N ALA A 40 4.45 6.17 9.55
CA ALA A 40 5.32 6.73 8.52
C ALA A 40 5.19 6.00 7.17
N GLU A 41 4.91 4.69 7.20
CA GLU A 41 4.67 3.86 6.02
C GLU A 41 3.48 4.33 5.18
N TYR A 42 2.43 4.84 5.82
CA TYR A 42 1.21 5.29 5.14
C TYR A 42 1.17 6.81 4.97
N GLN A 43 1.85 7.57 5.83
CA GLN A 43 1.91 9.02 5.76
C GLN A 43 2.88 9.52 4.68
N ASN A 44 3.99 8.80 4.46
CA ASN A 44 5.00 9.17 3.47
C ASN A 44 4.73 8.41 2.15
N PRO A 45 4.41 9.11 1.05
CA PRO A 45 4.10 8.47 -0.22
C PRO A 45 5.27 7.65 -0.78
N THR A 46 6.52 8.07 -0.57
CA THR A 46 7.70 7.31 -1.02
C THR A 46 7.82 5.98 -0.29
N LEU A 47 7.61 5.96 1.03
CA LEU A 47 7.66 4.73 1.82
C LEU A 47 6.48 3.80 1.47
N PHE A 48 5.29 4.38 1.30
CA PHE A 48 4.10 3.65 0.88
C PHE A 48 4.36 2.90 -0.44
N PHE A 49 4.75 3.61 -1.50
CA PHE A 49 4.97 2.98 -2.81
C PHE A 49 6.21 2.08 -2.88
N GLN A 50 7.17 2.21 -1.97
CA GLN A 50 8.28 1.24 -1.85
C GLN A 50 7.82 -0.10 -1.27
N ARG A 51 6.79 -0.10 -0.41
CA ARG A 51 6.29 -1.29 0.29
C ARG A 51 5.01 -1.84 -0.32
N THR A 52 4.32 -1.07 -1.15
CA THR A 52 3.09 -1.45 -1.84
C THR A 52 3.37 -1.92 -3.26
N PHE A 53 2.73 -3.01 -3.65
CA PHE A 53 2.67 -3.43 -5.05
C PHE A 53 1.45 -2.80 -5.74
N ILE A 54 1.68 -2.05 -6.82
CA ILE A 54 0.59 -1.51 -7.64
C ILE A 54 -0.07 -2.65 -8.41
N THR A 55 -1.13 -3.19 -7.84
CA THR A 55 -1.99 -4.17 -8.52
C THR A 55 -2.67 -3.53 -9.72
N GLU A 56 -3.15 -4.35 -10.65
CA GLU A 56 -3.95 -3.87 -11.77
C GLU A 56 -5.19 -3.09 -11.30
N GLY A 57 -5.91 -3.60 -10.31
CA GLY A 57 -7.05 -2.90 -9.72
C GLY A 57 -6.69 -1.54 -9.14
N MET A 58 -5.56 -1.44 -8.42
CA MET A 58 -5.09 -0.17 -7.87
C MET A 58 -4.74 0.83 -8.97
N ARG A 59 -4.11 0.38 -10.06
CA ARG A 59 -3.80 1.21 -11.22
C ARG A 59 -5.07 1.79 -11.86
N LEU A 60 -6.07 0.94 -12.09
CA LEU A 60 -7.35 1.36 -12.67
C LEU A 60 -8.07 2.36 -11.76
N LEU A 61 -8.06 2.12 -10.45
CA LEU A 61 -8.61 3.04 -9.46
C LEU A 61 -7.90 4.41 -9.50
N LEU A 62 -6.56 4.43 -9.50
CA LEU A 62 -5.79 5.67 -9.55
C LEU A 62 -6.08 6.46 -10.83
N ASP A 63 -6.16 5.80 -11.98
CA ASP A 63 -6.50 6.45 -13.26
C ASP A 63 -7.90 7.09 -13.22
N SER A 64 -8.88 6.36 -12.67
CA SER A 64 -10.24 6.85 -12.48
C SER A 64 -10.30 8.10 -11.58
N VAL A 65 -9.60 8.05 -10.44
CA VAL A 65 -9.51 9.18 -9.49
C VAL A 65 -8.86 10.41 -10.14
N VAL A 66 -7.75 10.24 -10.85
CA VAL A 66 -7.05 11.36 -11.51
C VAL A 66 -7.93 12.00 -12.59
N LYS A 67 -8.62 11.19 -13.40
CA LYS A 67 -9.58 11.71 -14.40
C LYS A 67 -10.69 12.52 -13.74
N ARG A 68 -11.19 12.05 -12.59
CA ARG A 68 -12.24 12.73 -11.82
C ARG A 68 -11.79 14.07 -11.28
N LEU A 69 -10.64 14.11 -10.60
CA LEU A 69 -10.06 15.34 -10.06
C LEU A 69 -9.69 16.34 -11.18
N SER A 70 -9.37 15.85 -12.37
CA SER A 70 -9.05 16.69 -13.53
C SER A 70 -10.28 17.15 -14.34
N GLY A 71 -11.50 16.79 -13.92
CA GLY A 71 -12.74 17.14 -14.64
C GLY A 71 -12.93 16.40 -15.97
N LYS A 72 -12.22 15.29 -16.21
CA LYS A 72 -12.23 14.53 -17.46
C LYS A 72 -13.12 13.27 -17.42
N GLY A 73 -14.08 13.21 -16.50
CA GLY A 73 -14.89 12.01 -16.23
C GLY A 73 -14.29 11.13 -15.14
N GLY A 74 -14.49 9.82 -15.17
CA GLY A 74 -14.06 8.89 -14.11
C GLY A 74 -15.22 8.37 -13.27
N ASP A 75 -15.07 7.15 -12.77
CA ASP A 75 -16.10 6.47 -11.99
C ASP A 75 -16.29 7.17 -10.64
N PRO A 76 -17.54 7.34 -10.18
CA PRO A 76 -17.78 7.83 -8.83
C PRO A 76 -17.23 6.82 -7.82
N VAL A 77 -16.24 7.24 -7.03
CA VAL A 77 -15.74 6.48 -5.89
C VAL A 77 -16.58 6.89 -4.67
N ILE A 78 -17.31 5.93 -4.09
CA ILE A 78 -18.13 6.08 -2.89
C ILE A 78 -17.47 5.28 -1.77
#